data_AF-A0A930E7Z9-F1
#
_entry.id   AF-A0A930E7Z9-F1
#
_cell.length_a   1.000
_cell.length_b   1.000
_cell.length_c   1.000
_cell.angle_alpha   90.00
_cell.angle_beta   90.00
_cell.angle_gamma   90.00
#
_symmetry.space_group_name_H-M   'P 1'
#
loop_
_entity.id
_entity.type
_entity.pdbx_description
1 polymer ?
#
loop_
_entity_poly.entity_id
_entity_poly.type
_entity_poly.pdbx_seq_one_letter_code
_entity_poly.pdbx_strand_id
1 'polypeptide(L)'
;SLNRMLTHLKYAGKLSDCKAVVFGNFVVCKNTYTKENQHYELLELLKDFFADYDKPVIYGMESGHKKPYMFTLPLGAKCSINLQNKEILFEK
;
A
#
# COMPACT_ATOMS: atom_id res chain seq x y z
N SER A 1 0.76 -8.13 11.99
CA SER A 1 2.12 -8.02 11.40
C SER A 1 2.29 -6.79 10.51
N LEU A 2 1.32 -6.45 9.65
CA LEU A 2 1.40 -5.29 8.73
C LEU A 2 1.62 -3.94 9.43
N ASN A 3 0.80 -3.62 10.45
CA ASN A 3 0.93 -2.38 11.22
C ASN A 3 2.37 -2.18 11.74
N ARG A 4 2.97 -3.23 12.33
CA ARG A 4 4.36 -3.20 12.79
C ARG A 4 5.35 -2.86 11.68
N MET A 5 5.19 -3.41 10.47
CA MET A 5 6.06 -3.13 9.33
C MET A 5 5.91 -1.68 8.84
N LEU A 6 4.68 -1.18 8.74
CA LEU A 6 4.41 0.21 8.37
C LEU A 6 5.00 1.18 9.41
N THR A 7 4.79 0.91 10.69
CA THR A 7 5.35 1.69 11.80
C THR A 7 6.87 1.71 11.75
N HIS A 8 7.52 0.59 11.45
CA HIS A 8 8.96 0.54 11.28
C HIS A 8 9.43 1.43 10.12
N LEU A 9 8.78 1.39 8.96
CA LEU A 9 9.11 2.26 7.82
C LEU A 9 8.87 3.75 8.12
N LYS A 10 7.82 4.08 8.89
CA LYS A 10 7.53 5.43 9.37
C LYS A 10 8.67 5.96 10.24
N TYR A 11 9.06 5.22 11.27
CA TYR A 11 10.15 5.64 12.16
C TYR A 11 11.53 5.61 11.51
N ALA A 12 11.74 4.78 10.49
CA ALA A 12 12.95 4.81 9.67
C ALA A 12 12.99 5.98 8.66
N GLY A 13 11.96 6.84 8.63
CA GLY A 13 11.85 7.98 7.73
C GLY A 13 11.59 7.63 6.27
N LYS A 14 11.37 6.35 5.93
CA LYS A 14 11.25 5.90 4.53
C LYS A 14 9.96 6.36 3.87
N LEU A 15 8.88 6.45 4.65
CA LEU A 15 7.62 6.98 4.16
C LEU A 15 7.67 8.52 4.00
N SER A 16 8.53 9.21 4.76
CA SER A 16 8.83 10.64 4.58
C SER A 16 9.77 10.93 3.41
N ASP A 17 10.56 9.95 2.97
CA ASP A 17 11.49 10.07 1.84
C ASP A 17 10.84 9.75 0.48
N CYS A 18 9.85 8.85 0.45
CA CYS A 18 9.16 8.48 -0.78
C CYS A 18 8.26 9.61 -1.33
N LYS A 19 7.93 9.59 -2.62
CA LYS A 19 6.97 10.54 -3.23
C LYS A 19 5.52 10.08 -3.16
N ALA A 20 5.32 8.76 -3.08
CA ALA A 20 4.02 8.11 -2.99
C ALA A 20 4.20 6.71 -2.41
N VAL A 21 3.14 6.13 -1.87
CA VAL A 21 3.09 4.74 -1.42
C VAL A 21 2.10 3.98 -2.30
N VAL A 22 2.53 2.88 -2.91
CA VAL A 22 1.67 2.02 -3.73
C VAL A 22 1.59 0.66 -3.07
N PHE A 23 0.38 0.30 -2.67
CA PHE A 23 0.06 -1.00 -2.13
C PHE A 23 -0.44 -1.93 -3.23
N GLY A 24 0.16 -3.12 -3.24
CA GLY A 24 -0.33 -4.25 -4.00
C GLY A 24 -1.70 -4.73 -3.55
N ASN A 25 -2.18 -5.78 -4.20
CA ASN A 25 -3.34 -6.52 -3.74
C ASN A 25 -2.99 -7.33 -2.47
N PHE A 26 -3.92 -7.36 -1.53
CA PHE A 26 -3.83 -8.21 -0.36
C PHE A 26 -4.86 -9.33 -0.48
N VAL A 27 -4.41 -10.58 -0.43
CA VAL A 27 -5.27 -11.76 -0.50
C VAL A 27 -5.18 -12.49 0.82
N VAL A 28 -6.34 -12.88 1.37
CA VAL A 28 -6.47 -13.51 2.70
C VAL A 28 -5.80 -12.67 3.81
N CYS A 29 -5.84 -11.34 3.70
CA CYS A 29 -5.42 -10.46 4.79
C CYS A 29 -6.60 -10.23 5.73
N LYS A 30 -6.70 -11.08 6.77
CA LYS A 30 -7.72 -10.96 7.82
C LYS A 30 -7.08 -10.48 9.11
N ASN A 31 -7.79 -9.64 9.84
CA ASN A 31 -7.41 -9.31 11.20
C ASN A 31 -7.75 -10.50 12.11
N THR A 32 -6.73 -11.14 12.67
CA THR A 32 -6.90 -12.30 13.57
C THR A 32 -7.00 -11.89 15.04
N TYR A 33 -6.96 -10.58 15.35
CA TYR A 33 -6.95 -10.05 16.71
C TYR A 33 -8.30 -9.46 17.14
N THR A 34 -9.32 -9.52 16.27
CA THR A 34 -10.66 -9.00 16.53
C THR A 34 -11.45 -9.89 17.49
N LYS A 35 -12.03 -9.29 18.54
CA LYS A 35 -13.04 -9.94 19.40
C LYS A 35 -14.40 -9.93 18.68
N GLU A 36 -15.34 -10.75 19.15
CA GLU A 36 -16.73 -10.71 18.68
C GLU A 36 -17.25 -9.26 18.72
N ASN A 37 -17.80 -8.80 17.59
CA ASN A 37 -18.33 -7.44 17.35
C ASN A 37 -17.31 -6.30 17.16
N GLN A 38 -16.01 -6.59 17.04
CA GLN A 38 -15.02 -5.60 16.59
C GLN A 38 -14.52 -5.97 15.21
N HIS A 39 -14.87 -5.20 14.18
CA HIS A 39 -14.31 -5.35 12.83
C HIS A 39 -13.34 -4.21 12.61
N TYR A 40 -12.04 -4.53 12.46
CA TYR A 40 -11.03 -3.57 12.05
C TYR A 40 -10.27 -4.15 10.88
N GLU A 41 -10.61 -3.68 9.69
CA GLU A 41 -10.17 -4.25 8.44
C GLU A 41 -8.92 -3.56 7.90
N LEU A 42 -8.27 -4.21 6.93
CA LEU A 42 -7.05 -3.70 6.31
C LEU A 42 -7.19 -2.26 5.80
N LEU A 43 -8.31 -1.94 5.14
CA LEU A 43 -8.49 -0.61 4.56
C LEU A 43 -8.67 0.47 5.63
N GLU A 44 -9.27 0.13 6.77
CA GLU A 44 -9.37 1.02 7.93
C GLU A 44 -7.99 1.24 8.54
N LEU A 45 -7.19 0.19 8.71
CA LEU A 45 -5.79 0.30 9.13
C LEU A 45 -4.99 1.25 8.24
N LEU A 46 -5.10 1.10 6.92
CA LEU A 46 -4.38 1.97 6.00
C LEU A 46 -4.89 3.42 6.08
N LYS A 47 -6.20 3.64 6.15
CA LYS A 47 -6.78 4.98 6.29
C LYS A 47 -6.31 5.67 7.56
N ASP A 48 -6.37 4.98 8.71
CA ASP A 48 -5.96 5.55 9.99
C ASP A 48 -4.46 5.81 10.02
N PHE A 49 -3.64 4.86 9.54
CA PHE A 49 -2.18 5.00 9.56
C PHE A 49 -1.68 6.16 8.69
N PHE A 50 -2.33 6.39 7.54
CA PHE A 50 -1.98 7.41 6.58
C PHE A 50 -2.87 8.66 6.67
N ALA A 51 -3.69 8.83 7.71
CA ALA A 51 -4.61 9.96 7.85
C ALA A 51 -3.88 11.32 7.81
N ASP A 52 -2.69 11.37 8.41
CA ASP A 52 -1.85 12.58 8.48
C ASP A 52 -0.78 12.65 7.38
N TYR A 53 -0.88 11.80 6.33
CA TYR A 53 0.07 11.82 5.22
C TYR A 53 -0.36 12.80 4.14
N ASP A 54 0.58 13.63 3.71
CA ASP A 54 0.43 14.63 2.65
C ASP A 54 0.69 14.06 1.24
N LYS A 55 1.10 12.80 1.15
CA LYS A 55 1.52 12.14 -0.09
C LYS A 55 0.50 11.12 -0.58
N PRO A 56 0.43 10.87 -1.91
CA PRO A 56 -0.47 9.88 -2.46
C PRO A 56 -0.23 8.48 -1.88
N VAL A 57 -1.31 7.85 -1.43
CA VAL A 57 -1.34 6.44 -1.02
C VAL A 57 -2.34 5.72 -1.90
N ILE A 58 -1.86 4.76 -2.67
CA ILE A 58 -2.63 4.03 -3.68
C ILE A 58 -2.74 2.59 -3.25
N TYR A 59 -3.90 1.98 -3.49
CA TYR A 59 -4.19 0.60 -3.16
C TYR A 59 -4.75 -0.15 -4.37
N GLY A 60 -4.44 -1.44 -4.46
CA GLY A 60 -5.04 -2.35 -5.44
C GLY A 60 -4.21 -2.56 -6.70
N MET A 61 -2.92 -2.22 -6.67
CA MET A 61 -2.02 -2.61 -7.76
C MET A 61 -1.98 -4.14 -7.88
N GLU A 62 -2.11 -4.67 -9.10
CA GLU A 62 -2.10 -6.12 -9.35
C GLU A 62 -0.67 -6.70 -9.28
N SER A 63 0.06 -6.38 -8.22
CA SER A 63 1.37 -6.92 -7.88
C SER A 63 1.32 -7.35 -6.41
N GLY A 64 1.35 -8.66 -6.16
CA GLY A 64 1.09 -9.23 -4.84
C GLY A 64 0.82 -10.74 -4.95
N HIS A 65 0.00 -11.27 -4.06
CA HIS A 65 -0.27 -12.71 -3.97
C HIS A 65 -1.56 -13.16 -4.67
N LYS A 66 -2.31 -12.22 -5.29
CA LYS A 66 -3.51 -12.53 -6.07
C LYS A 66 -3.14 -13.16 -7.41
N LYS A 67 -3.90 -14.17 -7.80
CA LYS A 67 -3.83 -14.85 -9.11
C LYS A 67 -5.13 -14.59 -9.89
N PRO A 68 -5.13 -14.63 -11.24
CA PRO A 68 -4.00 -14.94 -12.14
C PRO A 68 -3.13 -13.73 -12.51
N TYR A 69 -3.60 -12.51 -12.24
CA TYR A 69 -2.93 -11.29 -12.66
C TYR A 69 -1.83 -10.90 -11.68
N MET A 70 -0.59 -10.96 -12.14
CA MET A 70 0.58 -10.57 -11.36
C MET A 70 1.51 -9.77 -12.27
N PHE A 71 1.50 -8.45 -12.09
CA PHE A 71 2.31 -7.51 -12.84
C PHE A 71 3.74 -7.52 -12.31
N THR A 72 4.70 -7.71 -13.21
CA THR A 72 6.13 -7.58 -12.91
C THR A 72 6.48 -6.11 -12.74
N LEU A 73 6.91 -5.73 -11.54
CA LEU A 73 7.36 -4.38 -11.22
C LEU A 73 8.84 -4.19 -11.60
N PRO A 74 9.17 -3.24 -12.50
CA PRO A 74 10.56 -2.91 -12.79
C PRO A 74 11.14 -2.06 -11.65
N LEU A 75 11.78 -2.73 -10.68
CA LEU A 75 12.40 -2.05 -9.55
C LEU A 75 13.62 -1.23 -10.01
N GLY A 76 13.68 0.04 -9.59
CA GLY A 76 14.74 0.98 -10.00
C GLY A 76 14.42 1.80 -11.25
N ALA A 77 13.35 1.46 -11.98
CA ALA A 77 12.86 2.31 -13.07
C ALA A 77 12.22 3.60 -12.52
N LYS A 78 12.33 4.68 -13.29
CA LYS A 78 11.55 5.90 -13.02
C LYS A 78 10.10 5.66 -13.40
N CYS A 79 9.18 6.23 -12.62
CA CYS A 79 7.76 6.17 -12.93
C CYS A 79 7.05 7.49 -12.61
N SER A 80 5.94 7.70 -13.30
CA SER A 80 4.98 8.77 -13.03
C SER A 80 3.63 8.17 -12.65
N ILE A 81 2.91 8.88 -11.78
CA ILE A 81 1.61 8.45 -11.25
C ILE A 81 0.60 9.54 -11.53
N ASN A 82 -0.50 9.19 -12.21
CA ASN A 82 -1.64 10.08 -12.42
C ASN A 82 -2.84 9.56 -11.62
N LEU A 83 -3.21 10.28 -10.56
CA LEU A 83 -4.33 9.92 -9.68
C LEU A 83 -5.71 10.13 -10.32
N GLN A 84 -5.84 11.10 -11.24
CA GLN A 84 -7.10 11.38 -11.92
C GLN A 84 -7.45 10.23 -12.89
N ASN A 85 -6.47 9.80 -13.67
CA ASN A 85 -6.64 8.72 -14.65
C ASN A 85 -6.42 7.32 -14.04
N LYS A 86 -5.89 7.23 -12.81
CA LYS A 86 -5.49 5.98 -12.14
C LYS A 86 -4.41 5.20 -12.93
N GLU A 87 -3.39 5.91 -13.39
CA GLU A 87 -2.31 5.37 -14.22
C GLU A 87 -0.96 5.42 -13.50
N ILE A 88 -0.15 4.38 -13.71
CA ILE A 88 1.27 4.35 -13.34
C ILE A 88 2.05 4.02 -14.61
N LEU A 89 2.92 4.91 -15.03
CA LEU A 89 3.73 4.78 -16.24
C LEU A 89 5.20 4.62 -15.85
N PHE A 90 5.86 3.60 -16.41
CA PHE A 90 7.29 3.37 -16.21
C PHE A 90 8.06 3.91 -17.41
N GLU A 91 9.10 4.69 -17.15
CA GLU A 91 10.03 5.16 -18.18
C GLU A 91 10.91 3.98 -18.65
N LYS A 92 11.29 4.02 -19.93
CA LYS A 92 12.21 3.05 -20.54
C LYS A 92 13.65 3.28 -20.09
#